data_AF-U6CZK0-F1
#
_entry.id   AF-U6CZK0-F1
#
_cell.length_a   1.000
_cell.length_b   1.000
_cell.length_c   1.000
_cell.angle_alpha   90.00
_cell.angle_beta   90.00
_cell.angle_gamma   90.00
#
_symmetry.space_group_name_H-M   'P 1'
#
loop_
_entity.id
_entity.type
_entity.pdbx_description
1 polymer ?
#
loop_
_entity_poly.entity_id
_entity_poly.type
_entity_poly.pdbx_seq_one_letter_code
_entity_poly.pdbx_strand_id
1 'polypeptide(L)' 'KHSNEKKMYRCTACNWDFRKEADLQVHVKHSHLGNPAKAHKCIFCGETFSTEVELQCHITTHSKKYNCRFCSKAFH' A
#
# COMPACT_ATOMS: atom_id res chain seq x y z
N LYS A 1 31.34 -1.62 -33.71
CA LYS A 1 29.88 -1.46 -33.49
C LYS A 1 29.51 -2.22 -32.23
N HIS A 2 29.46 -1.57 -31.07
CA HIS A 2 28.94 -2.22 -29.86
C HIS A 2 27.50 -1.75 -29.65
N SER A 3 26.54 -2.54 -30.14
CA SER A 3 25.18 -2.47 -29.63
C SER A 3 25.25 -3.04 -28.22
N ASN A 4 25.47 -2.17 -27.25
CA ASN A 4 25.23 -2.49 -25.86
C ASN A 4 23.71 -2.61 -25.72
N GLU A 5 23.15 -3.77 -26.08
CA GLU A 5 21.74 -4.09 -25.89
C GLU A 5 21.43 -3.92 -24.42
N LYS A 6 20.91 -2.74 -24.09
CA LYS A 6 20.54 -2.38 -22.74
C LYS A 6 19.30 -3.22 -22.45
N LYS A 7 19.50 -4.43 -21.94
CA LYS A 7 18.44 -5.40 -21.68
C LYS A 7 17.35 -4.71 -20.88
N MET A 8 16.25 -4.38 -21.56
CA MET A 8 15.09 -3.75 -20.95
C MET A 8 14.18 -4.85 -20.44
N TYR A 9 13.48 -4.55 -19.36
CA TYR A 9 12.47 -5.41 -18.76
C TYR A 9 11.12 -5.02 -19.35
N ARG A 10 10.57 -5.87 -20.22
CA ARG A 10 9.28 -5.59 -20.89
C ARG A 10 8.11 -6.15 -20.09
N CYS A 11 7.13 -5.31 -19.82
CA CYS A 11 5.84 -5.73 -19.27
C CYS A 11 5.08 -6.56 -20.31
N THR A 12 4.66 -7.77 -19.98
CA THR A 12 3.92 -8.64 -20.90
C THR A 12 2.44 -8.28 -21.01
N ALA A 13 1.93 -7.44 -20.11
CA ALA A 13 0.52 -7.04 -20.09
C ALA A 13 0.23 -5.77 -20.91
N CYS A 14 1.19 -4.85 -21.04
CA CYS A 14 1.05 -3.62 -21.84
C CYS A 14 2.24 -3.32 -22.78
N ASN A 15 3.20 -4.24 -22.87
CA ASN A 15 4.37 -4.16 -23.74
C ASN A 15 5.29 -2.95 -23.49
N TRP A 16 5.20 -2.31 -22.31
CA TRP A 16 6.09 -1.21 -21.94
C TRP A 16 7.45 -1.74 -21.47
N ASP A 17 8.53 -1.17 -22.02
CA ASP A 17 9.92 -1.42 -21.64
C ASP A 17 10.41 -0.56 -20.46
N PHE A 18 11.02 -1.21 -19.47
CA PHE A 18 11.63 -0.59 -18.29
C PHE A 18 13.13 -0.85 -18.25
N ARG A 19 13.90 0.09 -17.66
CA ARG A 19 15.36 -0.05 -17.56
C ARG A 19 15.82 -0.95 -16.41
N LYS A 20 14.97 -1.16 -15.41
CA LYS A 20 15.24 -1.99 -14.23
C LYS A 20 14.07 -2.92 -13.97
N GLU A 21 14.37 -4.08 -13.40
CA GLU A 21 13.35 -5.05 -12.97
C GLU A 21 12.43 -4.46 -11.90
N ALA A 22 12.99 -3.69 -10.96
CA ALA A 22 12.22 -3.04 -9.89
C ALA A 22 11.14 -2.09 -10.44
N ASP A 23 11.47 -1.33 -11.50
CA ASP A 23 10.50 -0.42 -12.14
C ASP A 23 9.36 -1.20 -12.81
N LEU A 24 9.69 -2.31 -13.48
CA LEU A 24 8.70 -3.22 -14.06
C LEU A 24 7.80 -3.82 -12.96
N GLN A 25 8.37 -4.27 -11.84
CA GLN A 25 7.62 -4.86 -10.73
C GLN A 25 6.64 -3.86 -10.11
N VAL A 26 7.05 -2.61 -9.89
CA VAL A 26 6.18 -1.54 -9.40
C VAL A 26 5.07 -1.25 -10.41
N HIS A 27 5.41 -1.11 -11.69
CA HIS A 27 4.43 -0.89 -12.75
C HIS A 27 3.38 -2.01 -12.81
N VAL A 28 3.81 -3.28 -12.81
CA VAL A 28 2.89 -4.42 -12.86
C VAL A 28 1.97 -4.45 -11.63
N LYS A 29 2.51 -4.17 -10.44
CA LYS A 29 1.71 -4.10 -9.20
C LYS A 29 0.67 -2.98 -9.22
N HIS A 30 1.03 -1.80 -9.72
CA HIS A 30 0.16 -0.61 -9.68
C HIS A 30 -0.82 -0.56 -10.85
N SER A 31 -0.37 -0.92 -12.05
CA SER A 31 -1.11 -0.73 -13.31
C SER A 31 -1.88 -1.98 -13.77
N HIS A 32 -1.49 -3.19 -13.34
CA HIS A 32 -2.09 -4.43 -13.82
C HIS A 32 -2.68 -5.29 -12.71
N LEU A 33 -1.97 -5.46 -11.59
CA LEU A 33 -2.48 -6.26 -10.47
C LEU A 33 -3.46 -5.50 -9.57
N GLY A 34 -3.70 -4.20 -9.80
CA GLY A 34 -4.62 -3.41 -8.99
C GLY A 34 -4.21 -3.40 -7.53
N ASN A 35 -3.08 -2.78 -7.22
CA ASN A 35 -2.53 -2.52 -5.89
C ASN A 35 -3.00 -3.45 -4.74
N PRO A 36 -2.61 -4.73 -4.71
CA PRO A 36 -2.75 -5.58 -3.52
C PRO A 36 -1.51 -5.46 -2.61
N ALA A 37 -0.58 -4.53 -2.90
CA ALA A 37 0.59 -4.31 -2.08
C ALA A 37 0.18 -3.53 -0.83
N LYS A 38 -0.30 -4.28 0.17
CA LYS A 38 -0.49 -3.76 1.53
C LYS A 38 -1.59 -2.69 1.61
N ALA A 39 -2.75 -2.97 1.03
CA ALA A 39 -3.97 -2.26 1.40
C ALA A 39 -4.14 -2.41 2.92
N HIS A 40 -3.74 -1.40 3.67
CA HIS A 40 -3.88 -1.38 5.12
C HIS A 40 -5.35 -1.09 5.40
N LYS A 41 -6.17 -2.12 5.24
CA LYS A 41 -7.62 -2.01 5.32
C LYS A 41 -8.03 -1.96 6.77
N CYS A 42 -8.78 -0.93 7.13
CA CYS A 42 -9.42 -0.84 8.42
C CYS A 42 -10.46 -1.95 8.55
N ILE A 43 -10.36 -2.75 9.62
CA ILE A 43 -11.32 -3.82 9.90
C ILE A 43 -12.70 -3.30 10.34
N PHE A 44 -12.77 -2.05 10.82
CA PHE A 44 -14.00 -1.47 11.34
C PHE A 44 -14.87 -0.80 10.25
N CYS A 45 -14.26 -0.14 9.27
CA CYS A 45 -14.98 0.59 8.20
C CYS A 45 -14.60 0.15 6.78
N GLY A 46 -13.56 -0.66 6.60
CA GLY A 46 -13.10 -1.11 5.29
C GLY A 46 -12.32 -0.07 4.49
N GLU A 47 -12.04 1.12 5.05
CA GLU A 47 -11.18 2.12 4.40
C GLU A 47 -9.76 1.59 4.21
N THR A 48 -9.12 1.98 3.11
CA THR A 48 -7.79 1.50 2.74
C THR A 48 -6.78 2.63 2.88
N PHE A 49 -5.69 2.36 3.59
CA PHE A 49 -4.60 3.30 3.81
C PHE A 49 -3.34 2.88 3.04
N SER A 50 -2.52 3.87 2.68
CA SER A 50 -1.26 3.69 1.95
C SER A 50 -0.15 3.15 2.85
N THR A 51 -0.23 3.39 4.16
CA THR A 51 0.77 2.97 5.14
C THR A 51 0.15 2.38 6.41
N GLU A 52 0.95 1.57 7.11
CA GLU A 52 0.56 0.97 8.39
C GLU A 52 0.34 2.02 9.47
N VAL A 53 1.16 3.07 9.47
CA VAL A 53 1.09 4.16 10.44
C VAL A 53 -0.22 4.93 10.32
N GLU A 54 -0.65 5.22 9.08
CA GLU A 54 -1.94 5.87 8.82
C GLU A 54 -3.12 4.99 9.27
N LEU A 55 -3.07 3.68 8.99
CA LEU A 55 -4.08 2.75 9.49
C LEU A 55 -4.11 2.70 11.02
N GLN A 56 -2.96 2.63 11.69
CA GLN A 56 -2.91 2.58 13.15
C GLN A 56 -3.48 3.87 13.76
N CYS A 57 -3.09 5.04 13.23
CA CYS A 57 -3.66 6.33 13.63
C CYS A 57 -5.18 6.34 13.44
N HIS A 58 -5.66 5.88 12.27
CA HIS A 58 -7.08 5.77 11.98
C HIS A 58 -7.82 4.82 12.94
N ILE A 59 -7.24 3.65 13.29
CA ILE A 59 -7.83 2.70 14.25
C ILE A 59 -8.04 3.35 15.62
N THR A 60 -7.17 4.27 16.05
CA THR A 60 -7.37 5.00 17.31
C THR A 60 -8.65 5.85 17.32
N THR A 61 -9.13 6.29 16.14
CA THR A 61 -10.38 7.05 16.02
C THR A 61 -11.62 6.17 16.28
N HIS A 62 -11.55 4.89 15.89
CA HIS A 62 -12.57 3.89 16.25
C HIS A 62 -12.50 3.54 17.73
N SER A 63 -11.29 3.39 18.27
CA SER A 63 -11.07 3.07 19.69
C SER A 63 -11.55 4.20 20.63
N LYS A 64 -11.37 5.47 20.27
CA LYS A 64 -11.90 6.63 21.04
C LYS A 64 -13.42 6.64 21.20
N LYS A 65 -14.17 5.96 20.32
CA LYS A 65 -15.64 5.83 20.44
C LYS A 65 -16.07 4.66 21.32
N TYR A 66 -15.19 3.71 21.62
CA TYR A 66 -15.42 2.78 22.72
C TYR A 66 -15.11 3.50 24.03
N ASN A 67 -16.04 4.37 24.43
CA ASN A 67 -16.16 4.75 25.82
C ASN A 67 -16.20 3.45 26.62
N CYS A 68 -15.12 3.16 27.33
CA CYS A 68 -15.14 2.13 28.33
C CYS A 68 -16.20 2.56 29.34
N ARG A 69 -17.37 1.90 29.33
CA ARG A 69 -18.43 2.13 30.32
C ARG A 69 -17.95 1.88 31.77
N PHE A 70 -16.73 1.37 31.94
CA PHE A 70 -16.09 1.03 33.21
C PHE A 70 -14.80 1.81 33.52
N CYS A 71 -14.26 2.65 32.64
CA CYS A 71 -13.03 3.40 32.92
C CYS A 71 -13.26 4.91 32.91
N SER A 72 -13.97 5.38 33.93
CA SER A 72 -13.88 6.77 34.41
C SER A 72 -12.57 6.98 35.18
N LYS A 73 -11.41 6.78 34.55
CA LYS A 73 -10.13 7.23 35.11
C LYS A 73 -9.40 8.08 34.10
N ALA A 74 -9.72 9.38 34.17
CA ALA A 74 -8.80 10.43 33.77
C ALA A 74 -7.54 10.29 34.64
N PHE A 75 -6.39 10.08 34.01
CA PHE A 75 -5.13 10.43 34.62
C PHE A 75 -4.59 11.64 33.88
N HIS A 76 -4.22 12.63 34.68
CA HIS A 76 -3.69 13.94 34.33
C HIS A 76 -2.34 13.81 33.60
#